data_AF-A0A8U7MJ07-F1
#
_entry.id   AF-A0A8U7MJ07-F1
#
_cell.length_a   1.000
_cell.length_b   1.000
_cell.length_c   1.000
_cell.angle_alpha   90.00
_cell.angle_beta   90.00
_cell.angle_gamma   90.00
#
_symmetry.space_group_name_H-M   'P 1'
#
loop_
_entity.id
_entity.type
_entity.pdbx_description
1 polymer ?
#
loop_
_entity_poly.entity_id
_entity_poly.type
_entity_poly.pdbx_seq_one_letter_code
_entity_poly.pdbx_strand_id
1 'polypeptide(L)'
;MAAEGGGRAAAGQLYLVDTVAGDPKALQADAETYYEKLVKKSLSTPDVFSIPGGGEVKPEDSCVCFVPLYRNNPACKLLLLTDPKDKETVLAVYLSQRWWPVEDVVKTADPSRDGLILVQTVGERIVLFVLNCIIFGMLEGSSANDAFFLPHSATECAKILWRNGEAAAFYSIKMKGSLCDGTTSQCYLLPVLDTIFVRRKYRRGGLGMKMLHDFCQSFLAEDALGISCPISAAMYQVCQKFLQAHLEEQKRLWEVEAPGDWSQRVNIWLKIQMESPPSRKAEVGSCMEKTPTGKPRQSDMDQMNKGIECFPGVGKVAGVATEKKDDTTAARTLNSQGPEEEGLEQGAGSAQQNKGLRKRPGPGDLAGDKATKQFKATP
;
A
#
# COMPACT_ATOMS: atom_id res chain seq x y z
N MET A 1 -45.47 12.82 29.97
CA MET A 1 -45.14 13.39 28.64
C MET A 1 -43.73 12.96 28.32
N ALA A 2 -43.58 12.07 27.35
CA ALA A 2 -42.29 11.65 26.83
C ALA A 2 -41.84 12.69 25.79
N ALA A 3 -40.59 13.15 25.91
CA ALA A 3 -39.93 13.92 24.87
C ALA A 3 -38.95 12.98 24.16
N GLU A 4 -39.37 12.48 22.99
CA GLU A 4 -38.50 11.82 22.04
C GLU A 4 -37.54 12.85 21.44
N GLY A 5 -36.26 12.76 21.82
CA GLY A 5 -35.17 13.39 21.09
C GLY A 5 -34.84 12.55 19.86
N GLY A 6 -35.64 12.71 18.80
CA GLY A 6 -35.42 12.08 17.51
C GLY A 6 -34.07 12.50 16.92
N GLY A 7 -33.11 11.56 16.94
CA GLY A 7 -31.88 11.65 16.19
C GLY A 7 -32.22 11.79 14.71
N ARG A 8 -31.88 12.94 14.13
CA ARG A 8 -32.03 13.22 12.71
C ARG A 8 -31.09 12.29 11.96
N ALA A 9 -31.61 11.17 11.44
CA ALA A 9 -30.92 10.34 10.47
C ALA A 9 -30.55 11.24 9.28
N ALA A 10 -29.25 11.45 9.05
CA ALA A 10 -28.77 12.19 7.88
C ALA A 10 -29.02 11.34 6.63
N ALA A 11 -30.02 11.72 5.85
CA ALA A 11 -30.28 11.12 4.55
C ALA A 11 -29.11 11.42 3.58
N GLY A 12 -28.49 10.37 3.03
CA GLY A 12 -27.89 10.41 1.69
C GLY A 12 -26.45 10.91 1.52
N GLN A 13 -25.63 11.02 2.57
CA GLN A 13 -24.20 11.32 2.38
C GLN A 13 -23.52 10.13 1.68
N LEU A 14 -23.07 10.29 0.43
CA LEU A 14 -22.28 9.27 -0.28
C LEU A 14 -20.79 9.59 -0.17
N TYR A 15 -19.97 8.59 0.17
CA TYR A 15 -18.51 8.73 0.23
C TYR A 15 -17.83 8.16 -1.01
N LEU A 16 -16.55 8.47 -1.15
CA LEU A 16 -15.78 8.17 -2.35
C LEU A 16 -15.86 6.67 -2.69
N VAL A 17 -15.58 5.83 -1.71
CA VAL A 17 -15.56 4.37 -1.84
C VAL A 17 -16.95 3.76 -2.12
N ASP A 18 -18.02 4.54 -1.92
CA ASP A 18 -19.40 4.12 -2.24
C ASP A 18 -19.77 4.42 -3.70
N THR A 19 -19.12 5.43 -4.30
CA THR A 19 -19.49 5.96 -5.62
C THR A 19 -18.47 5.67 -6.71
N VAL A 20 -17.21 5.47 -6.35
CA VAL A 20 -16.14 5.24 -7.32
C VAL A 20 -16.24 3.82 -7.86
N ALA A 21 -16.94 3.71 -8.98
CA ALA A 21 -16.88 2.58 -9.89
C ALA A 21 -16.21 3.09 -11.18
N GLY A 22 -15.02 2.58 -11.52
CA GLY A 22 -14.36 3.03 -12.74
C GLY A 22 -12.93 2.54 -12.92
N ASP A 23 -12.39 2.82 -14.11
CA ASP A 23 -10.99 2.61 -14.49
C ASP A 23 -10.12 3.69 -13.81
N PRO A 24 -9.01 3.34 -13.13
CA PRO A 24 -8.06 4.30 -12.58
C PRO A 24 -7.59 5.35 -13.61
N LYS A 25 -7.55 5.00 -14.90
CA LYS A 25 -7.16 5.93 -15.97
C LYS A 25 -8.17 7.06 -16.18
N ALA A 26 -9.46 6.80 -15.97
CA ALA A 26 -10.49 7.83 -16.10
C ALA A 26 -10.35 8.88 -14.98
N LEU A 27 -10.14 8.42 -13.74
CA LEU A 27 -9.90 9.31 -12.60
C LEU A 27 -8.65 10.17 -12.80
N GLN A 28 -7.62 9.60 -13.41
CA GLN A 28 -6.41 10.34 -13.75
C GLN A 28 -6.64 11.38 -14.85
N ALA A 29 -7.32 11.01 -15.95
CA ALA A 29 -7.60 11.94 -17.04
C ALA A 29 -8.40 13.16 -16.57
N ASP A 30 -9.36 12.94 -15.65
CA ASP A 30 -10.11 14.01 -15.00
C ASP A 30 -9.18 14.94 -14.18
N ALA A 31 -8.27 14.36 -13.40
CA ALA A 31 -7.30 15.11 -12.59
C ALA A 31 -6.30 15.89 -13.45
N GLU A 32 -5.80 15.32 -14.55
CA GLU A 32 -4.92 15.97 -15.52
C GLU A 32 -5.64 17.14 -16.20
N THR A 33 -6.87 16.93 -16.64
CA THR A 33 -7.70 17.98 -17.26
C THR A 33 -7.94 19.14 -16.29
N TYR A 34 -8.22 18.84 -15.02
CA TYR A 34 -8.36 19.85 -13.98
C TYR A 34 -7.04 20.62 -13.76
N TYR A 35 -5.92 19.91 -13.59
CA TYR A 35 -4.61 20.51 -13.36
C TYR A 35 -4.18 21.41 -14.53
N GLU A 36 -4.44 21.03 -15.78
CA GLU A 36 -4.18 21.88 -16.93
C GLU A 36 -4.95 23.21 -16.88
N LYS A 37 -6.23 23.17 -16.50
CA LYS A 37 -7.06 24.37 -16.35
C LYS A 37 -6.55 25.25 -15.20
N LEU A 38 -6.08 24.62 -14.12
CA LEU A 38 -5.47 25.30 -12.98
C LEU A 38 -4.22 26.08 -13.40
N VAL A 39 -3.29 25.42 -14.10
CA VAL A 39 -2.02 26.02 -14.58
C VAL A 39 -2.29 27.13 -15.61
N LYS A 40 -3.23 26.90 -16.53
CA LYS A 40 -3.63 27.90 -17.55
C LYS A 40 -4.46 29.06 -16.96
N LYS A 41 -4.81 29.03 -15.67
CA LYS A 41 -5.71 29.99 -14.99
C LYS A 41 -7.02 30.18 -15.75
N SER A 42 -7.51 29.10 -16.38
CA SER A 42 -8.70 29.09 -17.24
C SER A 42 -9.91 28.44 -16.58
N LEU A 43 -9.85 28.19 -15.26
CA LEU A 43 -11.00 27.78 -14.48
C LEU A 43 -12.08 28.88 -14.53
N SER A 44 -13.31 28.50 -14.86
CA SER A 44 -14.44 29.42 -14.98
C SER A 44 -14.81 30.10 -13.66
N THR A 45 -14.48 29.45 -12.54
CA THR A 45 -14.71 29.93 -11.18
C THR A 45 -13.45 29.67 -10.36
N PRO A 46 -13.05 30.58 -9.44
CA PRO A 46 -11.99 30.29 -8.49
C PRO A 46 -12.37 29.02 -7.72
N ASP A 47 -11.59 27.95 -7.88
CA ASP A 47 -11.78 26.75 -7.08
C ASP A 47 -11.26 27.05 -5.67
N VAL A 48 -12.01 26.64 -4.66
CA VAL A 48 -11.70 26.90 -3.25
C VAL A 48 -12.00 25.64 -2.46
N PHE A 49 -10.99 25.16 -1.74
CA PHE A 49 -11.12 24.05 -0.82
C PHE A 49 -11.28 24.56 0.61
N SER A 50 -12.41 24.24 1.24
CA SER A 50 -12.64 24.56 2.66
C SER A 50 -12.05 23.47 3.54
N ILE A 51 -11.09 23.83 4.41
CA ILE A 51 -10.55 22.91 5.40
C ILE A 51 -11.60 22.71 6.50
N PRO A 52 -11.94 21.46 6.88
CA PRO A 52 -12.85 21.21 8.00
C PRO A 52 -12.39 21.90 9.30
N GLY A 53 -13.20 22.82 9.82
CA GLY A 53 -12.87 23.60 11.02
C GLY A 53 -11.73 24.62 10.85
N GLY A 54 -11.31 24.87 9.61
CA GLY A 54 -10.21 25.77 9.26
C GLY A 54 -10.60 26.84 8.25
N GLY A 55 -9.59 27.43 7.62
CA GLY A 55 -9.76 28.42 6.56
C GLY A 55 -10.00 27.80 5.18
N GLU A 56 -10.03 28.67 4.18
CA GLU A 56 -10.10 28.30 2.77
C GLU A 56 -8.70 28.26 2.15
N VAL A 57 -8.44 27.22 1.35
CA VAL A 57 -7.24 27.09 0.53
C VAL A 57 -7.66 27.20 -0.91
N LYS A 58 -7.04 28.14 -1.62
CA LYS A 58 -7.16 28.21 -3.06
C LYS A 58 -6.15 27.23 -3.65
N PRO A 59 -6.57 26.18 -4.39
CA PRO A 59 -5.64 25.34 -5.10
C PRO A 59 -4.83 26.20 -6.07
N GLU A 60 -3.52 26.05 -6.02
CA GLU A 60 -2.56 26.71 -6.91
C GLU A 60 -1.50 25.68 -7.30
N ASP A 61 -0.79 25.92 -8.39
CA ASP A 61 0.25 25.01 -8.90
C ASP A 61 1.29 24.65 -7.83
N SER A 62 1.61 25.61 -6.95
CA SER A 62 2.58 25.45 -5.86
C SER A 62 2.13 24.52 -4.72
N CYS A 63 0.83 24.20 -4.64
CA CYS A 63 0.16 23.48 -3.56
C CYS A 63 -0.46 22.16 -4.04
N VAL A 64 -0.30 21.79 -5.32
CA VAL A 64 -0.83 20.54 -5.85
C VAL A 64 0.29 19.67 -6.41
N CYS A 65 0.18 18.36 -6.25
CA CYS A 65 1.19 17.44 -6.79
C CYS A 65 0.58 16.11 -7.20
N PHE A 66 1.14 15.51 -8.25
CA PHE A 66 0.79 14.16 -8.66
C PHE A 66 1.67 13.12 -7.97
N VAL A 67 1.02 12.10 -7.41
CA VAL A 67 1.69 10.96 -6.76
C VAL A 67 1.23 9.64 -7.38
N PRO A 68 2.12 8.65 -7.55
CA PRO A 68 1.73 7.34 -8.07
C PRO A 68 0.85 6.60 -7.07
N LEU A 69 -0.29 6.08 -7.53
CA LEU A 69 -1.18 5.23 -6.72
C LEU A 69 -0.53 3.87 -6.41
N TYR A 70 0.24 3.33 -7.36
CA TYR A 70 0.88 2.03 -7.26
C TYR A 70 2.39 2.12 -7.46
N ARG A 71 3.18 1.43 -6.64
CA ARG A 71 4.66 1.42 -6.81
C ARG A 71 5.12 0.84 -8.14
N ASN A 72 4.39 -0.12 -8.70
CA ASN A 72 4.77 -0.85 -9.91
C ASN A 72 4.07 -0.33 -11.18
N ASN A 73 3.26 0.72 -11.06
CA ASN A 73 2.57 1.31 -12.18
C ASN A 73 2.58 2.84 -12.05
N PRO A 74 3.59 3.52 -12.63
CA PRO A 74 3.71 4.97 -12.56
C PRO A 74 2.68 5.70 -13.44
N ALA A 75 1.92 4.97 -14.27
CA ALA A 75 0.90 5.58 -15.10
C ALA A 75 -0.23 6.11 -14.22
N CYS A 76 -0.78 5.29 -13.29
CA CYS A 76 -1.88 5.68 -12.42
C CYS A 76 -1.43 6.64 -11.31
N LYS A 77 -1.84 7.92 -11.41
CA LYS A 77 -1.50 8.97 -10.44
C LYS A 77 -2.72 9.59 -9.79
N LEU A 78 -2.55 10.04 -8.55
CA LEU A 78 -3.50 10.84 -7.80
C LEU A 78 -3.00 12.28 -7.70
N LEU A 79 -3.91 13.25 -7.78
CA LEU A 79 -3.60 14.66 -7.56
C LEU A 79 -3.93 15.01 -6.10
N LEU A 80 -2.91 15.42 -5.35
CA LEU A 80 -3.02 15.84 -3.96
C LEU A 80 -3.04 17.37 -3.85
N LEU A 81 -3.69 17.87 -2.81
CA LEU A 81 -3.61 19.26 -2.35
C LEU A 81 -2.86 19.29 -1.01
N THR A 82 -1.79 20.07 -0.93
CA THR A 82 -1.01 20.29 0.30
C THR A 82 -1.32 21.65 0.93
N ASP A 83 -1.00 21.80 2.22
CA ASP A 83 -1.13 23.08 2.91
C ASP A 83 -0.09 24.07 2.33
N PRO A 84 -0.51 25.27 1.87
CA PRO A 84 0.41 26.29 1.39
C PRO A 84 1.47 26.72 2.43
N LYS A 85 1.15 26.61 3.72
CA LYS A 85 2.04 26.96 4.84
C LYS A 85 2.94 25.81 5.24
N ASP A 86 2.45 24.58 5.07
CA ASP A 86 3.17 23.35 5.38
C ASP A 86 3.01 22.35 4.24
N LYS A 87 4.00 22.36 3.32
CA LYS A 87 3.94 21.53 2.12
C LYS A 87 3.99 20.03 2.41
N GLU A 88 4.33 19.61 3.63
CA GLU A 88 4.30 18.22 4.05
C GLU A 88 2.90 17.77 4.50
N THR A 89 2.00 18.69 4.81
CA THR A 89 0.63 18.35 5.20
C THR A 89 -0.27 18.23 3.96
N VAL A 90 -0.80 17.03 3.72
CA VAL A 90 -1.80 16.78 2.68
C VAL A 90 -3.20 17.02 3.23
N LEU A 91 -3.96 17.87 2.54
CA LEU A 91 -5.31 18.30 2.94
C LEU A 91 -6.41 17.51 2.23
N ALA A 92 -6.23 17.25 0.93
CA ALA A 92 -7.26 16.66 0.09
C ALA A 92 -6.70 15.87 -1.10
N VAL A 93 -7.55 15.04 -1.70
CA VAL A 93 -7.29 14.30 -2.94
C VAL A 93 -8.33 14.69 -3.98
N TYR A 94 -7.92 15.02 -5.20
CA TYR A 94 -8.83 15.33 -6.30
C TYR A 94 -9.31 14.04 -6.97
N LEU A 95 -10.61 13.76 -6.87
CA LEU A 95 -11.23 12.55 -7.42
C LEU A 95 -12.66 12.84 -7.85
N SER A 96 -13.06 12.31 -9.02
CA SER A 96 -14.40 12.48 -9.56
C SER A 96 -14.83 13.95 -9.62
N GLN A 97 -13.96 14.78 -10.20
CA GLN A 97 -14.15 16.21 -10.42
C GLN A 97 -14.32 17.09 -9.16
N ARG A 98 -13.89 16.61 -7.99
CA ARG A 98 -13.95 17.39 -6.74
C ARG A 98 -12.79 17.09 -5.80
N TRP A 99 -12.49 18.05 -4.92
CA TRP A 99 -11.57 17.85 -3.80
C TRP A 99 -12.24 17.10 -2.65
N TRP A 100 -11.66 15.98 -2.26
CA TRP A 100 -12.09 15.20 -1.10
C TRP A 100 -11.14 15.42 0.07
N PRO A 101 -11.63 15.89 1.23
CA PRO A 101 -10.84 15.90 2.46
C PRO A 101 -10.31 14.50 2.76
N VAL A 102 -9.06 14.40 3.23
CA VAL A 102 -8.42 13.11 3.57
C VAL A 102 -9.30 12.27 4.52
N GLU A 103 -9.92 12.92 5.51
CA GLU A 103 -10.82 12.27 6.48
C GLU A 103 -12.13 11.75 5.86
N ASP A 104 -12.57 12.30 4.73
CA ASP A 104 -13.78 11.84 4.05
C ASP A 104 -13.51 10.74 3.03
N VAL A 105 -12.28 10.67 2.49
CA VAL A 105 -11.86 9.56 1.61
C VAL A 105 -11.97 8.22 2.34
N VAL A 106 -11.65 8.19 3.64
CA VAL A 106 -11.64 6.97 4.46
C VAL A 106 -12.98 6.61 5.10
N LYS A 107 -14.07 7.31 4.74
CA LYS A 107 -15.42 7.04 5.27
C LYS A 107 -16.26 6.29 4.25
N THR A 108 -17.31 5.65 4.75
CA THR A 108 -18.29 4.89 3.99
C THR A 108 -19.68 5.12 4.58
N ALA A 109 -20.68 5.25 3.73
CA ALA A 109 -22.09 5.30 4.14
C ALA A 109 -22.76 3.94 3.98
N ASP A 110 -22.13 3.00 3.28
CA ASP A 110 -22.58 1.63 3.19
C ASP A 110 -22.41 0.92 4.55
N PRO A 111 -23.52 0.55 5.22
CA PRO A 111 -23.46 -0.14 6.52
C PRO A 111 -22.99 -1.59 6.40
N SER A 112 -22.99 -2.17 5.20
CA SER A 112 -22.46 -3.51 4.96
C SER A 112 -20.93 -3.54 5.00
N ARG A 113 -20.29 -2.38 4.84
CA ARG A 113 -18.85 -2.21 4.91
C ARG A 113 -18.39 -2.07 6.37
N ASP A 114 -18.46 -3.17 7.10
CA ASP A 114 -18.00 -3.30 8.50
C ASP A 114 -17.12 -4.54 8.67
N GLY A 115 -16.10 -4.44 9.53
CA GLY A 115 -15.14 -5.52 9.74
C GLY A 115 -14.02 -5.57 8.69
N LEU A 116 -13.36 -6.73 8.59
CA LEU A 116 -12.21 -6.92 7.69
C LEU A 116 -12.69 -7.28 6.29
N ILE A 117 -12.40 -6.42 5.33
CA ILE A 117 -12.84 -6.55 3.94
C ILE A 117 -11.63 -6.54 3.01
N LEU A 118 -11.60 -7.49 2.08
CA LEU A 118 -10.57 -7.59 1.06
C LEU A 118 -10.66 -6.41 0.08
N VAL A 119 -9.53 -5.78 -0.22
CA VAL A 119 -9.45 -4.70 -1.20
C VAL A 119 -9.62 -5.27 -2.61
N GLN A 120 -10.71 -4.90 -3.28
CA GLN A 120 -11.06 -5.38 -4.62
C GLN A 120 -11.27 -4.25 -5.62
N THR A 121 -11.78 -3.10 -5.15
CA THR A 121 -12.17 -1.98 -5.99
C THR A 121 -11.09 -0.90 -6.04
N VAL A 122 -11.16 -0.03 -7.05
CA VAL A 122 -10.28 1.15 -7.17
C VAL A 122 -10.52 2.11 -6.00
N GLY A 123 -11.77 2.28 -5.57
CA GLY A 123 -12.11 3.07 -4.39
C GLY A 123 -11.39 2.56 -3.13
N GLU A 124 -11.42 1.25 -2.88
CA GLU A 124 -10.71 0.65 -1.75
C GLU A 124 -9.19 0.74 -1.90
N ARG A 125 -8.65 0.65 -3.12
CA ARG A 125 -7.21 0.90 -3.38
C ARG A 125 -6.80 2.33 -3.03
N ILE A 126 -7.65 3.31 -3.33
CA ILE A 126 -7.43 4.70 -2.95
C ILE A 126 -7.51 4.86 -1.43
N VAL A 127 -8.50 4.25 -0.77
CA VAL A 127 -8.60 4.26 0.71
C VAL A 127 -7.34 3.65 1.33
N LEU A 128 -6.87 2.51 0.82
CA LEU A 128 -5.63 1.87 1.26
C LEU A 128 -4.42 2.80 1.09
N PHE A 129 -4.31 3.47 -0.07
CA PHE A 129 -3.25 4.45 -0.32
C PHE A 129 -3.32 5.62 0.68
N VAL A 130 -4.50 6.17 0.93
CA VAL A 130 -4.68 7.27 1.90
C VAL A 130 -4.31 6.82 3.31
N LEU A 131 -4.71 5.62 3.74
CA LEU A 131 -4.31 5.07 5.05
C LEU A 131 -2.79 4.90 5.16
N ASN A 132 -2.15 4.39 4.11
CA ASN A 132 -0.74 4.01 4.08
C ASN A 132 0.19 5.22 3.91
N CYS A 133 0.02 5.96 2.83
CA CYS A 133 0.98 7.00 2.43
C CYS A 133 0.66 8.35 3.08
N ILE A 134 -0.62 8.67 3.29
CA ILE A 134 -1.02 9.98 3.83
C ILE A 134 -1.20 9.92 5.34
N ILE A 135 -2.14 9.11 5.83
CA ILE A 135 -2.47 9.08 7.26
C ILE A 135 -1.30 8.47 8.05
N PHE A 136 -0.84 7.27 7.71
CA PHE A 136 0.34 6.70 8.37
C PHE A 136 1.61 7.47 8.02
N GLY A 137 1.87 7.70 6.73
CA GLY A 137 3.14 8.26 6.28
C GLY A 137 3.36 9.74 6.61
N MET A 138 2.32 10.56 6.73
CA MET A 138 2.48 12.02 6.89
C MET A 138 1.79 12.56 8.14
N LEU A 139 0.57 12.10 8.45
CA LEU A 139 -0.24 12.70 9.54
C LEU A 139 -0.03 12.03 10.90
N GLU A 140 0.20 10.72 10.93
CA GLU A 140 0.32 9.93 12.15
C GLU A 140 1.70 9.32 12.39
N GLY A 141 2.59 9.39 11.39
CA GLY A 141 3.96 8.91 11.46
C GLY A 141 4.78 9.63 12.53
N SER A 142 5.75 8.94 13.15
CA SER A 142 6.64 9.56 14.13
C SER A 142 7.75 10.30 13.39
N SER A 143 7.89 11.61 13.64
CA SER A 143 9.06 12.36 13.20
C SER A 143 10.29 11.89 13.99
N ALA A 144 11.16 11.11 13.34
CA ALA A 144 12.63 11.18 13.49
C ALA A 144 13.38 10.02 12.82
N ASN A 145 12.80 8.82 12.66
CA ASN A 145 13.54 7.64 12.15
C ASN A 145 12.65 6.48 11.67
N ASP A 146 11.35 6.68 11.47
CA ASP A 146 10.45 5.58 11.10
C ASP A 146 10.47 5.34 9.57
N ALA A 147 10.62 4.08 9.18
CA ALA A 147 10.48 3.66 7.79
C ALA A 147 9.06 3.95 7.29
N PHE A 148 8.95 4.65 6.15
CA PHE A 148 7.67 4.83 5.47
C PHE A 148 7.30 3.57 4.70
N PHE A 149 6.01 3.25 4.67
CA PHE A 149 5.50 2.26 3.75
C PHE A 149 5.38 2.89 2.35
N LEU A 150 6.03 2.27 1.38
CA LEU A 150 5.84 2.62 -0.03
C LEU A 150 4.40 2.31 -0.45
N PRO A 151 3.88 2.95 -1.51
CA PRO A 151 2.62 2.56 -2.12
C PRO A 151 2.62 1.06 -2.45
N HIS A 152 1.50 0.38 -2.18
CA HIS A 152 1.36 -1.05 -2.50
C HIS A 152 1.36 -1.26 -4.02
N SER A 153 1.71 -2.48 -4.46
CA SER A 153 1.57 -2.81 -5.88
C SER A 153 0.09 -2.94 -6.26
N ALA A 154 -0.24 -2.80 -7.54
CA ALA A 154 -1.62 -2.96 -8.02
C ALA A 154 -2.20 -4.37 -7.73
N THR A 155 -1.34 -5.38 -7.62
CA THR A 155 -1.71 -6.79 -7.41
C THR A 155 -1.53 -7.25 -5.97
N GLU A 156 -0.98 -6.41 -5.09
CA GLU A 156 -0.71 -6.77 -3.70
C GLU A 156 -2.02 -6.99 -2.94
N CYS A 157 -2.11 -8.11 -2.22
CA CYS A 157 -3.29 -8.42 -1.44
C CYS A 157 -3.32 -7.57 -0.17
N ALA A 158 -4.47 -6.99 0.17
CA ALA A 158 -4.65 -6.21 1.38
C ALA A 158 -6.09 -6.29 1.87
N LYS A 159 -6.29 -6.13 3.18
CA LYS A 159 -7.61 -5.96 3.78
C LYS A 159 -7.67 -4.64 4.54
N ILE A 160 -8.83 -3.98 4.48
CA ILE A 160 -9.15 -2.81 5.27
C ILE A 160 -10.10 -3.24 6.38
N LEU A 161 -9.82 -2.83 7.61
CA LEU A 161 -10.72 -2.99 8.74
C LEU A 161 -11.60 -1.74 8.86
N TRP A 162 -12.87 -1.90 8.54
CA TRP A 162 -13.90 -0.89 8.68
C TRP A 162 -14.56 -0.99 10.05
N ARG A 163 -14.89 0.16 10.63
CA ARG A 163 -15.60 0.26 11.90
C ARG A 163 -16.39 1.55 11.94
N ASN A 164 -17.70 1.45 12.21
CA ASN A 164 -18.60 2.60 12.36
C ASN A 164 -18.56 3.58 11.17
N GLY A 165 -18.57 3.06 9.95
CA GLY A 165 -18.57 3.89 8.73
C GLY A 165 -17.21 4.49 8.38
N GLU A 166 -16.11 4.00 8.97
CA GLU A 166 -14.77 4.53 8.72
C GLU A 166 -13.71 3.42 8.65
N ALA A 167 -12.73 3.59 7.76
CA ALA A 167 -11.57 2.71 7.69
C ALA A 167 -10.65 2.98 8.90
N ALA A 168 -10.57 2.01 9.80
CA ALA A 168 -9.88 2.13 11.09
C ALA A 168 -8.42 1.64 11.03
N ALA A 169 -8.16 0.64 10.18
CA ALA A 169 -6.87 -0.03 10.05
C ALA A 169 -6.76 -0.75 8.71
N PHE A 170 -5.56 -1.20 8.35
CA PHE A 170 -5.34 -2.11 7.23
C PHE A 170 -4.17 -3.06 7.51
N TYR A 171 -4.09 -4.12 6.72
CA TYR A 171 -2.85 -4.88 6.55
C TYR A 171 -2.70 -5.38 5.10
N SER A 172 -1.46 -5.55 4.64
CA SER A 172 -1.12 -6.13 3.33
C SER A 172 -0.41 -7.46 3.47
N ILE A 173 -0.43 -8.24 2.39
CA ILE A 173 0.10 -9.60 2.32
C ILE A 173 0.96 -9.74 1.06
N LYS A 174 2.17 -10.27 1.22
CA LYS A 174 2.93 -10.89 0.13
C LYS A 174 2.56 -12.36 0.06
N MET A 175 2.00 -12.76 -1.07
CA MET A 175 1.57 -14.14 -1.27
C MET A 175 2.79 -15.02 -1.55
N LYS A 176 2.78 -16.24 -1.04
CA LYS A 176 3.74 -17.28 -1.43
C LYS A 176 3.76 -17.42 -2.96
N GLY A 177 4.95 -17.43 -3.55
CA GLY A 177 5.16 -17.47 -5.00
C GLY A 177 5.10 -16.11 -5.70
N SER A 178 4.70 -15.02 -5.02
CA SER A 178 4.76 -13.67 -5.60
C SER A 178 6.20 -13.13 -5.61
N LEU A 179 6.53 -12.30 -6.60
CA LEU A 179 7.86 -11.70 -6.76
C LEU A 179 8.20 -10.77 -5.59
N CYS A 180 9.42 -10.87 -5.08
CA CYS A 180 9.94 -10.00 -4.02
C CYS A 180 10.11 -8.56 -4.50
N ASP A 181 10.63 -8.41 -5.71
CA ASP A 181 10.84 -7.13 -6.37
C ASP A 181 10.73 -7.28 -7.90
N GLY A 182 10.88 -6.18 -8.64
CA GLY A 182 10.76 -6.18 -10.10
C GLY A 182 12.04 -6.51 -10.87
N THR A 183 13.15 -6.75 -10.15
CA THR A 183 14.50 -6.88 -10.70
C THR A 183 15.10 -8.26 -10.48
N THR A 184 14.76 -8.90 -9.36
CA THR A 184 15.17 -10.26 -9.01
C THR A 184 14.05 -11.23 -9.38
N SER A 185 14.42 -12.41 -9.85
CA SER A 185 13.46 -13.51 -10.06
C SER A 185 13.14 -14.26 -8.77
N GLN A 186 13.33 -13.64 -7.60
CA GLN A 186 13.05 -14.24 -6.31
C GLN A 186 11.58 -14.10 -5.96
N CYS A 187 11.00 -15.16 -5.40
CA CYS A 187 9.63 -15.18 -4.94
C CYS A 187 9.55 -15.49 -3.45
N TYR A 188 8.55 -14.95 -2.77
CA TYR A 188 8.26 -15.27 -1.37
C TYR A 188 8.01 -16.78 -1.20
N LEU A 189 8.68 -17.39 -0.21
CA LEU A 189 8.60 -18.82 0.06
C LEU A 189 7.47 -19.22 1.02
N LEU A 190 6.83 -18.21 1.63
CA LEU A 190 5.70 -18.34 2.55
C LEU A 190 4.82 -17.09 2.46
N PRO A 191 3.55 -17.13 2.92
CA PRO A 191 2.74 -15.91 3.05
C PRO A 191 3.35 -14.98 4.11
N VAL A 192 3.45 -13.70 3.81
CA VAL A 192 4.02 -12.69 4.71
C VAL A 192 3.03 -11.54 4.90
N LEU A 193 2.70 -11.23 6.15
CA LEU A 193 2.04 -9.98 6.54
C LEU A 193 3.08 -8.86 6.44
N ASP A 194 2.92 -7.99 5.44
CA ASP A 194 3.97 -7.07 5.01
C ASP A 194 3.88 -5.70 5.65
N THR A 195 2.70 -5.09 5.55
CA THR A 195 2.42 -3.82 6.20
C THR A 195 1.19 -3.97 7.07
N ILE A 196 1.17 -3.31 8.23
CA ILE A 196 0.05 -3.31 9.14
C ILE A 196 0.00 -1.97 9.87
N PHE A 197 -1.19 -1.38 9.93
CA PHE A 197 -1.37 -0.08 10.53
C PHE A 197 -2.74 0.03 11.19
N VAL A 198 -2.76 0.64 12.38
CA VAL A 198 -3.98 1.02 13.08
C VAL A 198 -3.92 2.52 13.34
N ARG A 199 -4.92 3.26 12.85
CA ARG A 199 -5.03 4.70 13.08
C ARG A 199 -5.07 5.01 14.56
N ARG A 200 -4.46 6.12 14.96
CA ARG A 200 -4.18 6.50 16.35
C ARG A 200 -5.43 6.48 17.21
N LYS A 201 -6.54 7.02 16.69
CA LYS A 201 -7.84 7.06 17.39
C LYS A 201 -8.49 5.68 17.63
N TYR A 202 -8.01 4.64 16.94
CA TYR A 202 -8.50 3.26 17.07
C TYR A 202 -7.49 2.30 17.75
N ARG A 203 -6.31 2.81 18.17
CA ARG A 203 -5.30 1.99 18.86
C ARG A 203 -5.79 1.57 20.24
N ARG A 204 -5.15 0.53 20.81
CA ARG A 204 -5.48 -0.09 22.11
C ARG A 204 -6.87 -0.74 22.18
N GLY A 205 -7.60 -0.85 21.06
CA GLY A 205 -8.88 -1.54 20.96
C GLY A 205 -8.80 -2.98 20.44
N GLY A 206 -7.63 -3.63 20.49
CA GLY A 206 -7.45 -5.03 20.04
C GLY A 206 -7.39 -5.24 18.51
N LEU A 207 -7.41 -4.16 17.70
CA LEU A 207 -7.49 -4.28 16.24
C LEU A 207 -6.26 -4.95 15.61
N GLY A 208 -5.05 -4.71 16.15
CA GLY A 208 -3.84 -5.39 15.70
C GLY A 208 -3.91 -6.91 15.90
N MET A 209 -4.41 -7.37 17.06
CA MET A 209 -4.62 -8.80 17.31
C MET A 209 -5.68 -9.38 16.38
N LYS A 210 -6.76 -8.64 16.11
CA LYS A 210 -7.81 -9.06 15.17
C LYS A 210 -7.26 -9.28 13.76
N MET A 211 -6.42 -8.37 13.27
CA MET A 211 -5.78 -8.51 11.94
C MET A 211 -4.77 -9.65 11.91
N LEU A 212 -3.96 -9.82 12.96
CA LEU A 212 -3.00 -10.93 13.04
C LEU A 212 -3.71 -12.29 13.08
N HIS A 213 -4.80 -12.39 13.85
CA HIS A 213 -5.65 -13.58 13.89
C HIS A 213 -6.23 -13.90 12.50
N ASP A 214 -6.84 -12.92 11.84
CA ASP A 214 -7.42 -13.08 10.50
C ASP A 214 -6.37 -13.50 9.45
N PHE A 215 -5.14 -12.97 9.54
CA PHE A 215 -4.03 -13.41 8.71
C PHE A 215 -3.68 -14.89 8.95
N CYS A 216 -3.48 -15.31 10.20
CA CYS A 216 -3.19 -16.72 10.53
C CYS A 216 -4.30 -17.68 10.05
N GLN A 217 -5.57 -17.29 10.23
CA GLN A 217 -6.72 -18.08 9.79
C GLN A 217 -6.85 -18.14 8.26
N SER A 218 -6.37 -17.12 7.54
CA SER A 218 -6.38 -17.12 6.07
C SER A 218 -5.42 -18.15 5.46
N PHE A 219 -4.45 -18.67 6.26
CA PHE A 219 -3.40 -19.56 5.80
C PHE A 219 -3.22 -20.78 6.71
N LEU A 220 -4.31 -21.42 7.15
CA LEU A 220 -4.28 -22.59 8.05
C LEU A 220 -3.44 -23.76 7.53
N ALA A 221 -3.34 -23.94 6.22
CA ALA A 221 -2.60 -25.03 5.59
C ALA A 221 -1.07 -24.81 5.55
N GLU A 222 -0.57 -23.62 5.88
CA GLU A 222 0.85 -23.30 5.80
C GLU A 222 1.54 -23.56 7.15
N ASP A 223 2.64 -24.31 7.13
CA ASP A 223 3.41 -24.64 8.34
C ASP A 223 4.15 -23.42 8.92
N ALA A 224 4.43 -22.42 8.08
CA ALA A 224 5.11 -21.19 8.46
C ALA A 224 4.45 -19.97 7.82
N LEU A 225 4.31 -18.91 8.62
CA LEU A 225 3.79 -17.61 8.25
C LEU A 225 4.79 -16.53 8.63
N GLY A 226 4.94 -15.52 7.77
CA GLY A 226 5.85 -14.42 7.97
C GLY A 226 5.17 -13.13 8.44
N ILE A 227 5.91 -12.32 9.18
CA ILE A 227 5.71 -10.88 9.34
C ILE A 227 6.98 -10.21 8.82
N SER A 228 6.86 -9.25 7.90
CA SER A 228 8.02 -8.59 7.30
C SER A 228 8.89 -7.90 8.36
N CYS A 229 10.20 -8.09 8.24
CA CYS A 229 11.22 -7.37 8.98
C CYS A 229 11.37 -5.92 8.42
N PRO A 230 11.60 -4.90 9.27
CA PRO A 230 11.65 -4.95 10.73
C PRO A 230 10.26 -4.88 11.37
N ILE A 231 10.04 -5.67 12.43
CA ILE A 231 8.82 -5.57 13.24
C ILE A 231 8.95 -4.42 14.25
N SER A 232 7.98 -3.50 14.24
CA SER A 232 7.95 -2.40 15.21
C SER A 232 7.77 -2.89 16.65
N ALA A 233 8.29 -2.15 17.64
CA ALA A 233 8.12 -2.49 19.05
C ALA A 233 6.65 -2.64 19.46
N ALA A 234 5.75 -1.80 18.92
CA ALA A 234 4.31 -1.91 19.15
C ALA A 234 3.73 -3.21 18.57
N MET A 235 4.18 -3.64 17.39
CA MET A 235 3.74 -4.90 16.78
C MET A 235 4.30 -6.11 17.54
N TYR A 236 5.53 -6.05 18.07
CA TYR A 236 6.03 -7.10 18.97
C TYR A 236 5.15 -7.30 20.21
N GLN A 237 4.63 -6.22 20.80
CA GLN A 237 3.68 -6.30 21.91
C GLN A 237 2.35 -6.96 21.50
N VAL A 238 1.89 -6.74 20.26
CA VAL A 238 0.73 -7.43 19.69
C VAL A 238 1.03 -8.92 19.50
N CYS A 239 2.18 -9.25 18.89
CA CYS A 239 2.62 -10.63 18.70
C CYS A 239 2.73 -11.37 20.04
N GLN A 240 3.33 -10.76 21.07
CA GLN A 240 3.46 -11.38 22.39
C GLN A 240 2.11 -11.79 22.96
N LYS A 241 1.13 -10.87 22.97
CA LYS A 241 -0.22 -11.14 23.49
C LYS A 241 -0.96 -12.17 22.65
N PHE A 242 -0.83 -12.09 21.33
CA PHE A 242 -1.44 -13.05 20.41
C PHE A 242 -0.90 -14.45 20.62
N LEU A 243 0.42 -14.61 20.68
CA LEU A 243 1.09 -15.91 20.85
C LEU A 243 0.91 -16.51 22.24
N GLN A 244 0.64 -15.69 23.26
CA GLN A 244 0.21 -16.17 24.58
C GLN A 244 -1.22 -16.76 24.55
N ALA A 245 -2.10 -16.21 23.71
CA ALA A 245 -3.47 -16.69 23.57
C ALA A 245 -3.63 -17.86 22.57
N HIS A 246 -2.71 -17.95 21.60
CA HIS A 246 -2.75 -18.91 20.48
C HIS A 246 -1.45 -19.73 20.45
N LEU A 247 -1.39 -20.78 21.27
CA LEU A 247 -0.19 -21.61 21.44
C LEU A 247 0.20 -22.32 20.13
N GLU A 248 -0.79 -22.68 19.32
CA GLU A 248 -0.63 -23.29 18.01
C GLU A 248 0.17 -22.42 17.02
N GLU A 249 0.10 -21.10 17.18
CA GLU A 249 0.78 -20.12 16.31
C GLU A 249 2.23 -19.85 16.75
N GLN A 250 2.64 -20.24 17.97
CA GLN A 250 4.00 -20.00 18.48
C GLN A 250 5.09 -20.58 17.60
N LYS A 251 4.84 -21.76 17.01
CA LYS A 251 5.76 -22.42 16.08
C LYS A 251 5.63 -21.95 14.62
N ARG A 252 4.53 -21.25 14.30
CA ARG A 252 4.16 -20.90 12.91
C ARG A 252 4.54 -19.47 12.53
N LEU A 253 4.64 -18.54 13.48
CA LEU A 253 4.92 -17.13 13.19
C LEU A 253 6.41 -16.77 13.25
N TRP A 254 6.90 -16.19 12.15
CA TRP A 254 8.30 -15.82 11.96
C TRP A 254 8.43 -14.35 11.54
N GLU A 255 9.46 -13.68 12.02
CA GLU A 255 9.94 -12.42 11.45
C GLU A 255 10.76 -12.79 10.21
N VAL A 256 10.48 -12.15 9.08
CA VAL A 256 10.96 -12.59 7.77
C VAL A 256 11.63 -11.45 7.01
N GLU A 257 12.86 -11.69 6.59
CA GLU A 257 13.49 -10.96 5.49
C GLU A 257 13.15 -11.66 4.17
N ALA A 258 12.76 -10.92 3.13
CA ALA A 258 12.42 -11.50 1.84
C ALA A 258 13.64 -12.24 1.21
N PRO A 259 13.45 -13.38 0.53
CA PRO A 259 12.20 -14.11 0.24
C PRO A 259 11.64 -15.00 1.37
N GLY A 260 12.31 -15.08 2.52
CA GLY A 260 11.85 -15.84 3.68
C GLY A 260 12.24 -17.32 3.68
N ASP A 261 13.43 -17.63 3.16
CA ASP A 261 14.05 -18.94 3.36
C ASP A 261 14.37 -19.22 4.84
N TRP A 262 14.77 -20.44 5.16
CA TRP A 262 15.08 -20.88 6.53
C TRP A 262 16.14 -20.03 7.23
N SER A 263 17.13 -19.52 6.49
CA SER A 263 18.16 -18.63 7.03
C SER A 263 17.72 -17.16 7.16
N GLN A 264 16.57 -16.81 6.59
CA GLN A 264 16.05 -15.44 6.50
C GLN A 264 14.82 -15.22 7.39
N ARG A 265 14.62 -16.11 8.36
CA ARG A 265 13.48 -16.04 9.26
C ARG A 265 13.85 -16.40 10.68
N VAL A 266 13.28 -15.66 11.63
CA VAL A 266 13.48 -15.85 13.07
C VAL A 266 12.13 -16.06 13.73
N ASN A 267 12.01 -17.11 14.55
CA ASN A 267 10.74 -17.39 15.23
C ASN A 267 10.42 -16.26 16.22
N ILE A 268 9.25 -15.64 16.08
CA ILE A 268 8.89 -14.45 16.85
C ILE A 268 8.72 -14.79 18.33
N TRP A 269 8.13 -15.94 18.65
CA TRP A 269 7.93 -16.36 20.04
C TRP A 269 9.26 -16.54 20.76
N LEU A 270 10.19 -17.29 20.17
CA LEU A 270 11.51 -17.55 20.74
C LEU A 270 12.30 -16.25 20.92
N LYS A 271 12.26 -15.35 19.93
CA LYS A 271 12.91 -14.04 20.02
C LYS A 271 12.39 -13.22 21.20
N ILE A 272 11.07 -13.14 21.37
CA ILE A 272 10.44 -12.45 22.51
C ILE A 272 10.89 -13.06 23.85
N GLN A 273 10.96 -14.39 23.96
CA GLN A 273 11.38 -15.04 25.21
C GLN A 273 12.85 -14.77 25.55
N MET A 274 13.73 -14.72 24.55
CA MET A 274 15.16 -14.43 24.76
C MET A 274 15.43 -12.97 25.12
N GLU A 275 14.66 -12.04 24.58
CA GLU A 275 14.79 -10.60 24.85
C GLU A 275 14.05 -10.15 26.12
N SER A 276 13.23 -11.02 26.71
CA SER A 276 12.58 -10.76 27.98
C SER A 276 13.59 -10.89 29.13
N PRO A 277 13.77 -9.86 29.98
CA PRO A 277 14.63 -10.01 31.15
C PRO A 277 14.09 -11.13 32.04
N PRO A 278 14.95 -11.99 32.63
CA PRO A 278 14.48 -13.02 33.53
C PRO A 278 13.71 -12.33 34.66
N SER A 279 12.41 -12.64 34.76
CA SER A 279 11.57 -12.24 35.88
C SER A 279 12.31 -12.66 37.15
N ARG A 280 12.82 -11.69 37.92
CA ARG A 280 13.36 -11.92 39.26
C ARG A 280 12.23 -12.47 40.12
N LYS A 281 12.10 -13.79 40.17
CA LYS A 281 11.59 -14.44 41.38
C LYS A 281 12.66 -14.17 42.43
N ALA A 282 12.25 -13.47 43.49
CA ALA A 282 13.11 -13.13 44.60
C ALA A 282 13.63 -14.41 45.26
N GLU A 283 14.93 -14.63 45.19
CA GLU A 283 15.64 -15.36 46.24
C GLU A 283 16.93 -14.59 46.59
N VAL A 284 17.07 -14.38 47.89
CA VAL A 284 18.11 -13.65 48.58
C VAL A 284 19.42 -14.44 48.52
N GLY A 285 20.52 -13.80 48.16
CA GLY A 285 21.84 -14.42 48.20
C GLY A 285 22.93 -13.51 47.64
N SER A 286 23.37 -12.54 48.43
CA SER A 286 24.46 -11.62 48.11
C SER A 286 25.82 -12.35 48.10
N CYS A 287 26.59 -12.20 47.02
CA CYS A 287 28.05 -12.08 47.13
C CYS A 287 28.60 -11.24 45.96
N MET A 288 29.37 -10.21 46.31
CA MET A 288 30.08 -9.34 45.37
C MET A 288 31.24 -10.08 44.71
N GLU A 289 31.46 -9.85 43.41
CA GLU A 289 32.82 -9.75 42.89
C GLU A 289 32.92 -8.82 41.67
N LYS A 290 34.10 -8.21 41.51
CA LYS A 290 34.38 -6.97 40.79
C LYS A 290 34.67 -7.19 39.30
N THR A 291 34.49 -6.10 38.54
CA THR A 291 34.74 -5.84 37.10
C THR A 291 36.13 -6.32 36.61
N PRO A 292 36.31 -6.51 35.28
CA PRO A 292 36.81 -5.38 34.49
C PRO A 292 36.18 -5.17 33.11
N THR A 293 36.12 -3.88 32.78
CA THR A 293 35.80 -3.20 31.54
C THR A 293 36.42 -3.78 30.27
N GLY A 294 35.60 -4.04 29.25
CA GLY A 294 35.99 -4.19 27.86
C GLY A 294 35.09 -3.32 26.96
N LYS A 295 35.67 -2.38 26.23
CA LYS A 295 34.98 -1.53 25.24
C LYS A 295 34.46 -2.38 24.08
N PRO A 296 33.22 -2.21 23.59
CA PRO A 296 32.83 -2.74 22.28
C PRO A 296 33.42 -1.85 21.18
N ARG A 297 34.04 -2.50 20.20
CA ARG A 297 34.51 -1.89 18.97
C ARG A 297 33.31 -1.41 18.15
N GLN A 298 33.46 -0.21 17.63
CA GLN A 298 32.54 0.48 16.75
C GLN A 298 32.98 0.14 15.32
N SER A 299 32.23 -0.72 14.63
CA SER A 299 32.37 -0.90 13.18
C SER A 299 31.12 -1.57 12.60
N ASP A 300 30.67 -0.99 11.49
CA ASP A 300 29.73 -1.50 10.49
C ASP A 300 28.24 -1.39 10.82
N MET A 301 27.79 -0.15 11.08
CA MET A 301 26.39 0.24 10.93
C MET A 301 26.20 1.50 10.06
N ASP A 302 27.13 1.75 9.14
CA ASP A 302 27.05 2.85 8.17
C ASP A 302 26.85 2.30 6.75
N GLN A 303 25.73 1.60 6.51
CA GLN A 303 25.28 1.37 5.12
C GLN A 303 23.83 0.91 4.99
N MET A 304 22.87 1.56 5.67
CA MET A 304 21.48 1.50 5.24
C MET A 304 20.67 2.69 5.76
N ASN A 305 21.12 3.91 5.46
CA ASN A 305 20.31 5.11 5.67
C ASN A 305 20.37 5.99 4.43
N LYS A 306 19.75 5.51 3.34
CA LYS A 306 19.14 6.44 2.38
C LYS A 306 17.67 6.53 2.78
N GLY A 307 17.32 7.61 3.48
CA GLY A 307 15.92 7.98 3.66
C GLY A 307 15.26 8.03 2.29
N ILE A 308 14.31 7.13 2.06
CA ILE A 308 13.48 7.15 0.86
C ILE A 308 12.35 8.12 1.19
N GLU A 309 12.43 9.32 0.61
CA GLU A 309 11.29 10.25 0.58
C GLU A 309 10.09 9.52 -0.03
N CYS A 310 8.94 9.54 0.65
CA CYS A 310 7.72 8.89 0.16
C CYS A 310 7.34 9.40 -1.24
N PHE A 311 7.67 10.67 -1.54
CA PHE A 311 7.55 11.29 -2.86
C PHE A 311 8.70 12.30 -3.09
N PRO A 312 9.68 12.02 -3.96
CA PRO A 312 10.71 13.00 -4.28
C PRO A 312 10.08 14.20 -4.99
N GLY A 313 10.10 15.37 -4.35
CA GLY A 313 9.54 16.62 -4.90
C GLY A 313 8.55 17.37 -3.99
N VAL A 314 8.10 16.75 -2.89
CA VAL A 314 7.39 17.46 -1.82
C VAL A 314 8.44 18.02 -0.86
N GLY A 315 8.72 19.32 -0.92
CA GLY A 315 9.52 20.01 0.12
C GLY A 315 11.00 20.29 -0.16
N LYS A 316 11.41 20.66 -1.38
CA LYS A 316 12.73 21.31 -1.59
C LYS A 316 12.61 22.81 -1.87
N VAL A 317 12.81 23.62 -0.83
CA VAL A 317 13.33 24.99 -0.99
C VAL A 317 14.72 25.00 -0.37
N ALA A 318 15.74 24.95 -1.22
CA ALA A 318 17.11 25.24 -0.80
C ALA A 318 17.26 26.76 -0.69
N GLY A 319 17.76 27.20 0.47
CA GLY A 319 18.02 28.61 0.77
C GLY A 319 18.96 29.23 -0.26
N VAL A 320 18.57 30.42 -0.73
CA VAL A 320 19.40 31.29 -1.54
C VAL A 320 20.55 31.79 -0.68
N ALA A 321 21.77 31.34 -1.00
CA ALA A 321 22.99 32.06 -0.65
C ALA A 321 23.63 32.55 -1.95
N THR A 322 23.78 33.87 -2.02
CA THR A 322 24.41 34.66 -3.06
C THR A 322 25.83 34.23 -3.35
N GLU A 323 26.21 34.16 -4.63
CA GLU A 323 27.50 34.66 -5.09
C GLU A 323 27.45 35.06 -6.56
N LYS A 324 27.80 36.32 -6.83
CA LYS A 324 27.97 36.88 -8.16
C LYS A 324 29.30 36.39 -8.76
N LYS A 325 29.29 36.05 -10.04
CA LYS A 325 30.42 36.39 -10.93
C LYS A 325 29.98 36.44 -12.38
N ASP A 326 30.15 37.63 -12.98
CA ASP A 326 30.06 37.88 -14.41
C ASP A 326 31.16 37.11 -15.16
N ASP A 327 30.85 36.62 -16.36
CA ASP A 327 31.65 36.98 -17.55
C ASP A 327 30.92 36.68 -18.88
N THR A 328 31.21 37.54 -19.85
CA THR A 328 30.61 37.69 -21.19
C THR A 328 31.38 36.87 -22.24
N THR A 329 30.74 36.15 -23.18
CA THR A 329 30.90 36.28 -24.67
C THR A 329 30.30 35.11 -25.50
N ALA A 330 29.52 35.51 -26.51
CA ALA A 330 29.40 35.06 -27.92
C ALA A 330 29.39 33.57 -28.38
N ALA A 331 28.27 33.24 -29.06
CA ALA A 331 28.11 32.56 -30.38
C ALA A 331 28.79 31.21 -30.68
N ARG A 332 28.01 30.20 -31.12
CA ARG A 332 27.74 29.88 -32.54
C ARG A 332 27.10 28.48 -32.73
N THR A 333 26.13 28.47 -33.64
CA THR A 333 25.41 27.40 -34.35
C THR A 333 26.21 26.16 -34.74
N LEU A 334 25.56 24.97 -34.78
CA LEU A 334 25.69 24.01 -35.90
C LEU A 334 24.43 23.13 -36.04
N ASN A 335 23.82 23.20 -37.23
CA ASN A 335 22.81 22.30 -37.77
C ASN A 335 23.45 20.98 -38.23
N SER A 336 22.64 19.91 -38.30
CA SER A 336 22.79 18.86 -39.32
C SER A 336 21.41 18.37 -39.77
N GLN A 337 21.12 18.61 -41.04
CA GLN A 337 19.92 18.20 -41.79
C GLN A 337 19.89 16.68 -42.05
N GLY A 338 18.68 16.14 -42.19
CA GLY A 338 18.42 14.90 -42.93
C GLY A 338 18.45 15.13 -44.45
N PRO A 339 18.22 14.08 -45.24
CA PRO A 339 17.17 14.12 -46.27
C PRO A 339 16.48 12.74 -46.39
N GLU A 340 15.39 12.49 -47.10
CA GLU A 340 14.27 13.22 -47.73
C GLU A 340 13.25 12.12 -48.10
N GLU A 341 11.97 12.45 -48.13
CA GLU A 341 10.92 11.63 -48.75
C GLU A 341 10.93 11.81 -50.28
N GLU A 342 10.56 10.77 -51.03
CA GLU A 342 9.69 10.91 -52.22
C GLU A 342 8.77 9.69 -52.33
N GLY A 343 7.51 9.95 -52.69
CA GLY A 343 6.40 8.98 -52.77
C GLY A 343 5.98 8.62 -54.20
N LEU A 344 4.70 8.16 -54.29
CA LEU A 344 3.90 7.79 -55.49
C LEU A 344 4.22 6.37 -56.06
N GLU A 345 3.29 5.48 -56.41
CA GLU A 345 1.86 5.53 -56.76
C GLU A 345 1.10 4.21 -56.44
N GLN A 346 -0.23 4.30 -56.57
CA GLN A 346 -1.26 3.26 -56.54
C GLN A 346 -1.23 2.29 -57.74
N GLY A 347 -1.77 1.08 -57.59
CA GLY A 347 -2.15 0.22 -58.73
C GLY A 347 -2.76 -1.11 -58.30
N ALA A 348 -3.96 -1.41 -58.81
CA ALA A 348 -4.90 -2.42 -58.33
C ALA A 348 -4.80 -3.82 -59.00
N GLY A 349 -5.47 -4.81 -58.38
CA GLY A 349 -5.91 -6.08 -58.99
C GLY A 349 -4.91 -7.24 -58.85
N SER A 350 -5.27 -8.51 -58.66
CA SER A 350 -6.54 -9.23 -58.65
C SER A 350 -6.29 -10.67 -58.19
N ALA A 351 -7.37 -11.36 -57.83
CA ALA A 351 -7.61 -12.81 -57.95
C ALA A 351 -6.86 -13.82 -57.05
N GLN A 352 -7.67 -14.45 -56.19
CA GLN A 352 -7.80 -15.90 -55.97
C GLN A 352 -6.56 -16.80 -56.12
N GLN A 353 -6.23 -17.53 -55.05
CA GLN A 353 -6.45 -18.98 -55.07
C GLN A 353 -6.43 -19.63 -53.68
N ASN A 354 -7.42 -20.50 -53.52
CA ASN A 354 -7.73 -21.37 -52.41
C ASN A 354 -6.81 -22.62 -52.43
N LYS A 355 -6.32 -23.09 -51.27
CA LYS A 355 -5.81 -24.47 -50.98
C LYS A 355 -5.16 -24.43 -49.59
N GLY A 356 -5.48 -25.24 -48.58
CA GLY A 356 -6.43 -26.34 -48.43
C GLY A 356 -6.28 -26.89 -47.01
N LEU A 357 -7.40 -27.15 -46.35
CA LEU A 357 -7.48 -27.96 -45.12
C LEU A 357 -6.97 -29.37 -45.38
N ARG A 358 -6.15 -29.93 -44.47
CA ARG A 358 -6.19 -31.37 -44.16
C ARG A 358 -5.95 -31.65 -42.68
N LYS A 359 -7.03 -32.14 -42.05
CA LYS A 359 -7.06 -32.95 -40.83
C LYS A 359 -6.97 -34.44 -41.21
N ARG A 360 -6.66 -35.26 -40.17
CA ARG A 360 -6.88 -36.73 -39.98
C ARG A 360 -5.82 -37.68 -40.57
N PRO A 361 -5.69 -38.95 -40.10
CA PRO A 361 -6.58 -39.71 -39.19
C PRO A 361 -5.89 -40.49 -38.04
N GLY A 362 -6.70 -41.00 -37.11
CA GLY A 362 -6.38 -42.20 -36.34
C GLY A 362 -7.18 -43.41 -36.87
N PRO A 363 -6.79 -44.64 -36.50
CA PRO A 363 -7.68 -45.79 -36.37
C PRO A 363 -7.58 -46.36 -34.94
N GLY A 364 -8.54 -47.02 -34.31
CA GLY A 364 -9.75 -47.74 -34.72
C GLY A 364 -9.93 -48.89 -33.71
N ASP A 365 -11.18 -49.17 -33.32
CA ASP A 365 -11.62 -49.89 -32.11
C ASP A 365 -11.24 -51.38 -31.98
N LEU A 366 -11.26 -51.90 -30.73
CA LEU A 366 -11.91 -53.18 -30.41
C LEU A 366 -12.57 -53.13 -29.01
N ALA A 367 -13.80 -53.64 -28.98
CA ALA A 367 -14.81 -53.59 -27.93
C ALA A 367 -14.58 -54.56 -26.74
N GLY A 368 -15.28 -54.31 -25.62
CA GLY A 368 -15.34 -55.25 -24.49
C GLY A 368 -16.15 -54.77 -23.28
N ASP A 369 -17.47 -54.69 -23.45
CA ASP A 369 -18.55 -55.06 -22.51
C ASP A 369 -18.24 -55.29 -20.99
N LYS A 370 -18.93 -54.56 -20.08
CA LYS A 370 -19.83 -55.10 -19.01
C LYS A 370 -20.06 -54.18 -17.79
N ALA A 371 -21.35 -53.98 -17.55
CA ALA A 371 -22.11 -54.16 -16.29
C ALA A 371 -21.85 -53.31 -15.02
N THR A 372 -22.91 -52.56 -14.72
CA THR A 372 -23.43 -52.02 -13.46
C THR A 372 -23.35 -52.97 -12.25
N LYS A 373 -23.06 -52.43 -11.05
CA LYS A 373 -23.60 -52.97 -9.79
C LYS A 373 -23.66 -51.93 -8.66
N GLN A 374 -24.88 -51.80 -8.12
CA GLN A 374 -25.27 -51.02 -6.94
C GLN A 374 -24.71 -51.61 -5.64
N PHE A 375 -24.52 -50.72 -4.66
CA PHE A 375 -24.24 -51.03 -3.26
C PHE A 375 -25.47 -51.63 -2.55
N LYS A 376 -25.21 -52.64 -1.71
CA LYS A 376 -26.19 -53.32 -0.85
C LYS A 376 -25.85 -53.00 0.61
N ALA A 377 -26.86 -52.57 1.36
CA ALA A 377 -26.83 -52.40 2.82
C ALA A 377 -27.26 -53.69 3.54
N THR A 378 -26.75 -53.88 4.76
CA THR A 378 -27.26 -54.81 5.81
C THR A 378 -26.59 -54.45 7.15
N PRO A 379 -27.14 -54.83 8.32
CA PRO A 379 -28.46 -55.40 8.60
C PRO A 379 -29.44 -54.44 9.29
#